data_AF-A0A835C696-F1
#
_entry.id   AF-A0A835C696-F1
#
_cell.length_a   1.000
_cell.length_b   1.000
_cell.length_c   1.000
_cell.angle_alpha   90.00
_cell.angle_beta   90.00
_cell.angle_gamma   90.00
#
_symmetry.space_group_name_H-M   'P 1'
#
loop_
_entity.id
_entity.type
_entity.pdbx_description
1 polymer ?
#
loop_
_entity_poly.entity_id
_entity_poly.type
_entity_poly.pdbx_seq_one_letter_code
_entity_poly.pdbx_strand_id
1 'polypeptide(L)'
;MSPPIRNRGHDKALQGALSTGVLQLVGTDHCAFNSTQKAFGIEDFRKIPNGVNGIEERMHLVWDTMVESGQISVTDYVRLTSTECARIFNIYPRKGAILAGSDADIIILNPNSSFEITAKSHHSRLDTNVYEGRKGKGKVEVTIAGGRIVWENNQLKVAPGTGKYIQMPPFSYLYDGIDKVDTRYLSSLQAPVKRAKSST
;
A
#
# COMPACT_ATOMS: atom_id res chain seq x y z
N MET A 1 -10.05 -7.81 11.79
CA MET A 1 -9.73 -7.55 10.36
C MET A 1 -9.71 -8.89 9.65
N SER A 2 -9.91 -8.88 8.33
CA SER A 2 -10.01 -10.09 7.53
C SER A 2 -9.14 -9.93 6.28
N PRO A 3 -8.12 -10.78 6.05
CA PRO A 3 -7.72 -11.92 6.89
C PRO A 3 -7.20 -11.51 8.28
N PRO A 4 -7.30 -12.37 9.31
CA PRO A 4 -6.75 -12.06 10.64
C PRO A 4 -5.22 -12.06 10.61
N ILE A 5 -4.62 -11.25 11.48
CA ILE A 5 -3.17 -11.28 11.73
C ILE A 5 -2.78 -12.69 12.19
N ARG A 6 -1.68 -13.21 11.64
CA ARG A 6 -1.23 -14.59 11.87
C ARG A 6 -0.20 -14.67 12.98
N ASN A 7 0.04 -15.89 13.43
CA ASN A 7 1.06 -16.20 14.44
C ASN A 7 2.44 -15.70 14.01
N ARG A 8 3.28 -15.42 15.01
CA ARG A 8 4.68 -15.01 14.82
C ARG A 8 5.43 -15.99 13.93
N GLY A 9 6.31 -15.49 13.06
CA GLY A 9 7.06 -16.27 12.07
C GLY A 9 6.53 -16.06 10.65
N HIS A 10 5.23 -15.85 10.46
CA HIS A 10 4.65 -15.50 9.16
C HIS A 10 5.14 -14.13 8.65
N ASP A 11 5.43 -13.21 9.58
CA ASP A 11 6.03 -11.90 9.28
C ASP A 11 7.37 -12.03 8.55
N LYS A 12 8.22 -12.99 8.95
CA LYS A 12 9.52 -13.24 8.27
C LYS A 12 9.33 -13.75 6.85
N ALA A 13 8.34 -14.62 6.62
CA ALA A 13 8.03 -15.09 5.27
C ALA A 13 7.54 -13.96 4.37
N LEU A 14 6.68 -13.07 4.89
CA LEU A 14 6.21 -11.89 4.18
C LEU A 14 7.36 -10.91 3.87
N GLN A 15 8.23 -10.65 4.86
CA GLN A 15 9.41 -9.80 4.66
C GLN A 15 10.37 -10.38 3.61
N GLY A 16 10.63 -11.70 3.66
CA GLY A 16 11.43 -12.40 2.65
C GLY A 16 10.79 -12.38 1.26
N ALA A 17 9.47 -12.50 1.16
CA ALA A 17 8.77 -12.39 -0.12
C ALA A 17 8.82 -10.96 -0.69
N LEU A 18 8.77 -9.93 0.15
CA LEU A 18 8.94 -8.53 -0.24
C LEU A 18 10.37 -8.23 -0.70
N SER A 19 11.38 -8.75 0.01
CA SER A 19 12.79 -8.54 -0.33
C SER A 19 13.19 -9.25 -1.63
N THR A 20 12.59 -10.41 -1.91
CA THR A 20 12.84 -11.18 -3.15
C THR A 20 11.94 -10.77 -4.32
N GLY A 21 10.96 -9.88 -4.12
CA GLY A 21 10.04 -9.41 -5.17
C GLY A 21 8.88 -10.36 -5.49
N VAL A 22 8.72 -11.45 -4.73
CA VAL A 22 7.52 -12.31 -4.80
C VAL A 22 6.27 -11.52 -4.38
N LEU A 23 6.42 -10.62 -3.40
CA LEU A 23 5.44 -9.57 -3.07
C LEU A 23 5.98 -8.22 -3.54
N GLN A 24 5.10 -7.42 -4.16
CA GLN A 24 5.51 -6.25 -4.93
C GLN A 24 5.38 -4.92 -4.17
N LEU A 25 4.43 -4.81 -3.23
CA LEU A 25 4.15 -3.55 -2.53
C LEU A 25 3.51 -3.77 -1.15
N VAL A 26 3.51 -2.72 -0.33
CA VAL A 26 2.89 -2.71 1.01
C VAL A 26 1.72 -1.72 1.06
N GLY A 27 0.52 -2.23 1.32
CA GLY A 27 -0.67 -1.46 1.70
C GLY A 27 -1.01 -1.63 3.19
N THR A 28 -2.06 -0.96 3.67
CA THR A 28 -2.43 -0.98 5.11
C THR A 28 -3.78 -1.57 5.42
N ASP A 29 -4.67 -1.66 4.42
CA ASP A 29 -6.08 -2.00 4.66
C ASP A 29 -6.68 -1.11 5.77
N HIS A 30 -6.40 0.19 5.70
CA HIS A 30 -6.79 1.13 6.76
C HIS A 30 -8.32 1.24 6.81
N CYS A 31 -8.91 0.63 7.82
CA CYS A 31 -10.35 0.55 8.04
C CYS A 31 -10.60 0.68 9.54
N ALA A 32 -10.75 1.93 9.99
CA ALA A 32 -10.62 2.31 11.38
C ALA A 32 -11.97 2.33 12.11
N PHE A 33 -12.08 1.55 13.20
CA PHE A 33 -13.22 1.58 14.13
C PHE A 33 -12.71 1.77 15.56
N ASN A 34 -13.29 2.70 16.30
CA ASN A 34 -12.92 2.95 17.71
C ASN A 34 -13.40 1.83 18.64
N SER A 35 -12.95 1.85 19.89
CA SER A 35 -13.28 0.79 20.87
C SER A 35 -14.80 0.62 21.06
N THR A 36 -15.57 1.71 21.09
CA THR A 36 -17.04 1.67 21.20
C THR A 36 -17.68 0.96 20.02
N GLN A 37 -17.22 1.22 18.80
CA GLN A 37 -17.71 0.53 17.60
C GLN A 37 -17.30 -0.95 17.60
N LYS A 38 -16.08 -1.27 18.05
CA LYS A 38 -15.62 -2.66 18.21
C LYS A 38 -16.46 -3.43 19.23
N ALA A 39 -16.87 -2.78 20.32
CA ALA A 39 -17.68 -3.36 21.39
C ALA A 39 -19.06 -3.86 20.93
N PHE A 40 -19.52 -3.48 19.72
CA PHE A 40 -20.73 -4.06 19.14
C PHE A 40 -20.70 -5.59 19.05
N GLY A 41 -19.51 -6.20 18.96
CA GLY A 41 -19.34 -7.65 18.97
C GLY A 41 -18.82 -8.23 20.29
N ILE A 42 -19.04 -7.56 21.44
CA ILE A 42 -18.56 -8.04 22.75
C ILE A 42 -19.04 -9.46 23.08
N GLU A 43 -20.28 -9.78 22.71
CA GLU A 43 -20.88 -11.12 22.91
C GLU A 43 -20.79 -12.03 21.67
N ASP A 44 -20.34 -11.52 20.52
CA ASP A 44 -20.29 -12.27 19.26
C ASP A 44 -19.24 -11.68 18.33
N PHE A 45 -18.10 -12.36 18.20
CA PHE A 45 -16.97 -11.88 17.39
C PHE A 45 -17.35 -11.60 15.93
N ARG A 46 -18.36 -12.28 15.40
CA ARG A 46 -18.83 -12.11 14.02
C ARG A 46 -19.43 -10.73 13.78
N LYS A 47 -19.87 -10.06 14.84
CA LYS A 47 -20.41 -8.69 14.82
C LYS A 47 -19.33 -7.63 15.01
N ILE A 48 -18.10 -7.98 15.38
CA ILE A 48 -17.01 -7.00 15.51
C ILE A 48 -16.72 -6.43 14.11
N PRO A 49 -16.84 -5.10 13.89
CA PRO A 49 -16.52 -4.51 12.61
C PRO A 49 -15.04 -4.75 12.26
N ASN A 50 -14.77 -5.28 11.07
CA ASN A 50 -13.45 -5.72 10.67
C ASN A 50 -12.60 -4.57 10.10
N GLY A 51 -11.43 -4.34 10.70
CA GLY A 51 -10.46 -3.35 10.22
C GLY A 51 -9.50 -2.90 11.33
N VAL A 52 -8.37 -2.29 10.95
CA VAL A 52 -7.32 -1.75 11.83
C VAL A 52 -6.76 -0.44 11.27
N ASN A 53 -5.93 0.27 12.05
CA ASN A 53 -5.17 1.43 11.59
C ASN A 53 -3.86 1.03 10.88
N GLY A 54 -3.18 2.01 10.27
CA GLY A 54 -1.90 1.76 9.60
C GLY A 54 -1.47 2.81 8.57
N ILE A 55 -2.37 3.70 8.11
CA ILE A 55 -2.08 4.66 7.02
C ILE A 55 -0.93 5.61 7.37
N GLU A 56 -0.85 6.05 8.63
CA GLU A 56 0.17 6.95 9.14
C GLU A 56 1.48 6.21 9.46
N GLU A 57 1.35 4.99 9.99
CA GLU A 57 2.46 4.20 10.51
C GLU A 57 3.25 3.48 9.41
N ARG A 58 2.61 3.15 8.28
CA ARG A 58 3.17 2.30 7.21
C ARG A 58 4.61 2.64 6.84
N MET A 59 4.87 3.91 6.54
CA MET A 59 6.17 4.35 6.03
C MET A 59 7.27 4.17 7.07
N HIS A 60 6.97 4.47 8.33
CA HIS A 60 7.87 4.33 9.47
C HIS A 60 8.15 2.86 9.78
N LEU A 61 7.10 2.03 9.78
CA LEU A 61 7.21 0.61 10.09
C LEU A 61 8.01 -0.15 9.04
N VAL A 62 7.80 0.10 7.74
CA VAL A 62 8.57 -0.58 6.67
C VAL A 62 10.04 -0.17 6.73
N TRP A 63 10.33 1.11 7.00
CA TRP A 63 11.71 1.58 7.17
C TRP A 63 12.39 0.87 8.34
N ASP A 64 11.82 1.00 9.54
CA ASP A 64 12.34 0.42 10.78
C ASP A 64 12.50 -1.11 10.70
N THR A 65 11.53 -1.82 10.13
CA THR A 65 11.58 -3.29 10.09
C THR A 65 12.54 -3.85 9.04
N MET A 66 12.60 -3.23 7.86
CA MET A 66 13.24 -3.86 6.70
C MET A 66 14.47 -3.11 6.21
N VAL A 67 14.51 -1.77 6.31
CA VAL A 67 15.67 -0.98 5.89
C VAL A 67 16.72 -0.96 7.00
N GLU A 68 16.34 -0.60 8.23
CA GLU A 68 17.28 -0.55 9.37
C GLU A 68 17.89 -1.92 9.68
N SER A 69 17.13 -3.00 9.45
CA SER A 69 17.63 -4.37 9.64
C SER A 69 18.52 -4.87 8.49
N GLY A 70 18.63 -4.11 7.39
CA GLY A 70 19.39 -4.49 6.20
C GLY A 70 18.73 -5.54 5.31
N GLN A 71 17.46 -5.89 5.56
CA GLN A 71 16.74 -6.87 4.74
C GLN A 71 16.40 -6.36 3.33
N ILE A 72 16.23 -5.05 3.18
CA ILE A 72 16.00 -4.38 1.90
C ILE A 72 16.84 -3.11 1.80
N SER A 73 17.14 -2.68 0.57
CA SER A 73 17.81 -1.40 0.32
C SER A 73 16.84 -0.21 0.47
N VAL A 74 17.38 1.01 0.51
CA VAL A 74 16.58 2.24 0.43
C VAL A 74 15.82 2.31 -0.91
N THR A 75 16.40 1.81 -1.99
CA THR A 75 15.74 1.75 -3.30
C THR A 75 14.55 0.78 -3.30
N ASP A 76 14.68 -0.35 -2.62
CA ASP A 76 13.56 -1.28 -2.40
C ASP A 76 12.46 -0.65 -1.56
N TYR A 77 12.80 0.12 -0.52
CA TYR A 77 11.81 0.87 0.25
C TYR A 77 10.96 1.78 -0.64
N VAL A 78 11.60 2.56 -1.51
CA VAL A 78 10.90 3.42 -2.48
C VAL A 78 10.02 2.59 -3.42
N ARG A 79 10.56 1.47 -3.94
CA ARG A 79 9.85 0.55 -4.82
C ARG A 79 8.57 0.01 -4.17
N LEU A 80 8.70 -0.60 -2.99
CA LEU A 80 7.63 -1.27 -2.26
C LEU A 80 6.56 -0.30 -1.73
N THR A 81 6.93 0.95 -1.46
CA THR A 81 6.02 1.90 -0.82
C THR A 81 5.36 2.89 -1.79
N SER A 82 5.88 3.04 -3.02
CA SER A 82 5.40 4.02 -3.99
C SER A 82 5.50 3.58 -5.45
N THR A 83 6.71 3.35 -5.98
CA THR A 83 6.94 3.16 -7.43
C THR A 83 6.18 1.98 -7.98
N GLU A 84 6.19 0.83 -7.30
CA GLU A 84 5.55 -0.38 -7.81
C GLU A 84 4.02 -0.26 -7.83
N CYS A 85 3.46 0.38 -6.80
CA CYS A 85 2.04 0.75 -6.77
C CYS A 85 1.69 1.66 -7.97
N ALA A 86 2.50 2.69 -8.24
CA ALA A 86 2.28 3.59 -9.37
C ALA A 86 2.36 2.86 -10.73
N ARG A 87 3.25 1.88 -10.88
CA ARG A 87 3.35 1.07 -12.10
C ARG A 87 2.14 0.15 -12.28
N ILE A 88 1.76 -0.58 -11.22
CA ILE A 88 0.62 -1.51 -11.25
C ILE A 88 -0.68 -0.77 -11.59
N PHE A 89 -0.90 0.39 -10.98
CA PHE A 89 -2.07 1.24 -11.20
C PHE A 89 -1.94 2.18 -12.41
N ASN A 90 -0.92 1.99 -13.25
CA ASN A 90 -0.73 2.69 -14.52
C ASN A 90 -0.63 4.23 -14.43
N ILE A 91 0.02 4.73 -13.38
CA ILE A 91 0.21 6.17 -13.13
C ILE A 91 1.69 6.54 -12.94
N TYR A 92 2.61 5.62 -13.21
CA TYR A 92 4.05 5.90 -13.32
C TYR A 92 4.37 6.50 -14.70
N PRO A 93 5.27 7.50 -14.83
CA PRO A 93 6.07 8.13 -13.78
C PRO A 93 5.40 9.35 -13.13
N ARG A 94 4.13 9.65 -13.41
CA ARG A 94 3.45 10.82 -12.80
C ARG A 94 3.48 10.74 -11.26
N LYS A 95 3.30 9.55 -10.68
CA LYS A 95 3.46 9.25 -9.25
C LYS A 95 4.59 8.24 -9.02
N GLY A 96 5.10 8.21 -7.79
CA GLY A 96 6.11 7.22 -7.37
C GLY A 96 7.48 7.39 -8.01
N ALA A 97 7.81 8.61 -8.45
CA ALA A 97 9.08 8.95 -9.09
C ALA A 97 9.53 10.37 -8.70
N ILE A 98 10.85 10.56 -8.57
CA ILE A 98 11.48 11.88 -8.52
C ILE A 98 12.15 12.09 -9.88
N LEU A 99 11.36 12.57 -10.85
CA LEU A 99 11.79 12.82 -12.22
C LEU A 99 11.17 14.14 -12.71
N ALA A 100 11.83 14.79 -13.66
CA ALA A 100 11.26 15.96 -14.32
C ALA A 100 9.91 15.59 -14.97
N GLY A 101 8.86 16.36 -14.68
CA GLY A 101 7.49 16.12 -15.15
C GLY A 101 6.62 15.25 -14.23
N SER A 102 7.18 14.61 -13.19
CA SER A 102 6.40 13.93 -12.16
C SER A 102 5.72 14.93 -11.21
N ASP A 103 4.63 14.51 -10.59
CA ASP A 103 3.99 15.31 -9.55
C ASP A 103 4.92 15.41 -8.32
N ALA A 104 5.04 16.61 -7.75
CA ALA A 104 5.86 16.86 -6.57
C ALA A 104 5.18 16.35 -5.29
N ASP A 105 5.08 15.03 -5.17
CA ASP A 105 4.65 14.29 -3.99
C ASP A 105 5.87 13.59 -3.37
N ILE A 106 6.48 14.24 -2.38
CA ILE A 106 7.82 13.92 -1.87
C ILE A 106 7.78 13.88 -0.35
N ILE A 107 8.50 12.94 0.25
CA ILE A 107 8.77 12.93 1.69
C ILE A 107 10.24 13.23 1.96
N ILE A 108 10.51 13.95 3.05
CA ILE A 108 11.85 14.04 3.64
C ILE A 108 11.85 13.12 4.86
N LEU A 109 12.55 12.00 4.72
CA LEU A 109 12.71 11.00 5.77
C LEU A 109 14.09 11.14 6.39
N ASN A 110 14.14 11.28 7.71
CA ASN A 110 15.37 11.34 8.48
C ASN A 110 15.66 9.95 9.09
N PRO A 111 16.68 9.23 8.59
CA PRO A 111 16.99 7.87 9.05
C PRO A 111 17.49 7.84 10.51
N ASN A 112 18.07 8.94 10.99
CA ASN A 112 18.64 9.02 12.33
C ASN A 112 17.62 9.44 13.39
N SER A 113 16.45 9.92 12.97
CA SER A 113 15.37 10.37 13.83
C SER A 113 14.55 9.17 14.31
N SER A 114 14.26 9.14 15.62
CA SER A 114 13.45 8.10 16.23
C SER A 114 11.98 8.48 16.28
N PHE A 115 11.10 7.48 16.30
CA PHE A 115 9.67 7.64 16.54
C PHE A 115 9.18 6.71 17.64
N GLU A 116 8.06 7.07 18.24
CA GLU A 116 7.24 6.21 19.11
C GLU A 116 5.79 6.31 18.64
N ILE A 117 5.15 5.17 18.41
CA ILE A 117 3.76 5.10 17.97
C ILE A 117 2.86 4.99 19.20
N THR A 118 1.95 5.94 19.35
CA THR A 118 0.90 5.90 20.38
C THR A 118 -0.42 6.41 19.82
N ALA A 119 -1.54 5.92 20.33
CA ALA A 119 -2.87 6.47 20.03
C ALA A 119 -3.01 7.92 20.51
N LYS A 120 -2.24 8.32 21.53
CA LYS A 120 -2.25 9.69 22.06
C LYS A 120 -1.67 10.72 21.08
N SER A 121 -0.71 10.31 20.24
CA SER A 121 0.04 11.22 19.37
C SER A 121 -0.21 11.01 17.87
N HIS A 122 -0.95 9.97 17.48
CA HIS A 122 -1.30 9.77 16.08
C HIS A 122 -2.34 10.80 15.60
N HIS A 123 -2.51 10.91 14.30
CA HIS A 123 -3.43 11.84 13.66
C HIS A 123 -4.76 11.18 13.27
N SER A 124 -4.95 9.90 13.64
CA SER A 124 -6.22 9.20 13.50
C SER A 124 -7.24 9.69 14.54
N ARG A 125 -8.52 9.47 14.26
CA ARG A 125 -9.63 9.71 15.22
C ARG A 125 -9.88 8.52 16.16
N LEU A 126 -9.03 7.51 16.09
CA LEU A 126 -9.14 6.32 16.93
C LEU A 126 -8.64 6.61 18.34
N ASP A 127 -9.13 5.81 19.27
CA ASP A 127 -8.71 5.77 20.67
C ASP A 127 -7.68 4.67 20.95
N THR A 128 -7.29 3.92 19.91
CA THR A 128 -6.36 2.79 19.97
C THR A 128 -5.44 2.79 18.76
N ASN A 129 -4.26 2.16 18.92
CA ASN A 129 -3.32 1.91 17.84
C ASN A 129 -2.85 0.46 17.91
N VAL A 130 -2.91 -0.29 16.82
CA VAL A 130 -2.43 -1.69 16.82
C VAL A 130 -0.90 -1.82 16.95
N TYR A 131 -0.18 -0.70 16.82
CA TYR A 131 1.27 -0.61 17.00
C TYR A 131 1.67 0.17 18.27
N GLU A 132 0.76 0.27 19.25
CA GLU A 132 0.97 1.02 20.49
C GLU A 132 2.32 0.71 21.18
N GLY A 133 3.03 1.74 21.59
CA GLY A 133 4.30 1.67 22.31
C GLY A 133 5.50 1.25 21.44
N ARG A 134 5.30 1.03 20.13
CA ARG A 134 6.38 0.64 19.24
C ARG A 134 7.33 1.82 18.99
N LYS A 135 8.62 1.57 19.20
CA LYS A 135 9.71 2.51 18.94
C LYS A 135 10.55 2.05 17.76
N GLY A 136 11.10 3.00 17.02
CA GLY A 136 11.91 2.71 15.84
C GLY A 136 12.67 3.92 15.30
N LYS A 137 13.34 3.72 14.17
CA LYS A 137 14.08 4.76 13.44
C LYS A 137 13.52 5.01 12.04
N GLY A 138 13.88 6.15 11.45
CA GLY A 138 13.40 6.56 10.13
C GLY A 138 12.08 7.30 10.22
N LYS A 139 12.16 8.58 10.58
CA LYS A 139 10.99 9.45 10.74
C LYS A 139 10.74 10.28 9.48
N VAL A 140 9.50 10.32 9.02
CA VAL A 140 9.06 11.29 8.01
C VAL A 140 8.88 12.65 8.70
N GLU A 141 9.76 13.59 8.40
CA GLU A 141 9.79 14.92 9.04
C GLU A 141 9.05 15.97 8.21
N VAL A 142 9.09 15.82 6.87
CA VAL A 142 8.40 16.72 5.94
C VAL A 142 7.65 15.91 4.89
N THR A 143 6.43 16.33 4.58
CA THR A 143 5.67 15.82 3.42
C THR A 143 5.30 16.97 2.51
N ILE A 144 5.62 16.82 1.23
CA ILE A 144 5.25 17.71 0.14
C ILE A 144 4.22 16.97 -0.71
N ALA A 145 3.07 17.60 -0.98
CA ALA A 145 2.02 17.04 -1.83
C ALA A 145 1.58 18.09 -2.85
N GLY A 146 1.60 17.75 -4.14
CA GLY A 146 1.31 18.66 -5.24
C GLY A 146 2.20 19.91 -5.24
N GLY A 147 3.46 19.77 -4.80
CA GLY A 147 4.43 20.87 -4.73
C GLY A 147 4.26 21.82 -3.54
N ARG A 148 3.46 21.46 -2.52
CA ARG A 148 3.27 22.26 -1.30
C ARG A 148 3.68 21.45 -0.07
N ILE A 149 4.39 22.08 0.86
CA ILE A 149 4.67 21.49 2.18
C ILE A 149 3.35 21.38 2.94
N VAL A 150 2.89 20.16 3.18
CA VAL A 150 1.63 19.86 3.88
C VAL A 150 1.85 19.34 5.30
N TRP A 151 3.05 18.86 5.61
CA TRP A 151 3.44 18.40 6.93
C TRP A 151 4.87 18.82 7.19
N GLU A 152 5.11 19.50 8.32
CA GLU A 152 6.43 19.93 8.77
C GLU A 152 6.34 20.36 10.24
N ASN A 153 7.41 20.17 11.03
CA ASN A 153 7.47 20.59 12.43
C ASN A 153 6.30 20.07 13.28
N ASN A 154 5.86 18.85 12.99
CA ASN A 154 4.72 18.21 13.65
C ASN A 154 3.39 18.97 13.49
N GLN A 155 3.24 19.73 12.40
CA GLN A 155 2.04 20.49 12.08
C GLN A 155 1.52 20.13 10.68
N LEU A 156 0.22 19.87 10.60
CA LEU A 156 -0.50 19.65 9.35
C LEU A 156 -0.95 21.00 8.76
N LYS A 157 -0.55 21.26 7.51
CA LYS A 157 -0.80 22.49 6.76
C LYS A 157 -1.59 22.18 5.48
N VAL A 158 -2.82 21.67 5.64
CA VAL A 158 -3.66 21.29 4.51
C VAL A 158 -5.11 21.73 4.71
N ALA A 159 -5.79 22.07 3.60
CA ALA A 159 -7.23 22.29 3.59
C ALA A 159 -7.95 21.09 2.96
N PRO A 160 -9.14 20.69 3.46
CA PRO A 160 -9.97 19.68 2.80
C PRO A 160 -10.23 20.03 1.32
N GLY A 161 -10.15 19.03 0.44
CA GLY A 161 -10.40 19.20 -1.00
C GLY A 161 -9.18 19.61 -1.85
N THR A 162 -7.99 19.75 -1.27
CA THR A 162 -6.75 20.02 -2.03
C THR A 162 -6.28 18.84 -2.87
N GLY A 163 -6.58 17.61 -2.43
CA GLY A 163 -6.32 16.38 -3.18
C GLY A 163 -7.16 16.29 -4.45
N LYS A 164 -6.61 15.68 -5.49
CA LYS A 164 -7.30 15.48 -6.77
C LYS A 164 -7.40 14.00 -7.11
N TYR A 165 -8.52 13.62 -7.71
CA TYR A 165 -8.66 12.29 -8.31
C TYR A 165 -7.60 12.09 -9.41
N ILE A 166 -7.00 10.91 -9.43
CA ILE A 166 -6.06 10.48 -10.45
C ILE A 166 -6.73 9.37 -11.26
N GLN A 167 -7.00 9.64 -12.52
CA GLN A 167 -7.51 8.62 -13.43
C GLN A 167 -6.42 7.57 -13.67
N MET A 168 -6.80 6.30 -13.57
CA MET A 168 -5.93 5.14 -13.83
C MET A 168 -6.34 4.53 -15.18
N PRO A 169 -5.53 4.70 -16.24
CA PRO A 169 -5.82 4.08 -17.52
C PRO A 169 -5.79 2.54 -17.43
N PRO A 170 -6.67 1.83 -18.15
CA PRO A 170 -6.63 0.36 -18.21
C PRO A 170 -5.35 -0.13 -18.91
N PHE A 171 -5.11 -1.43 -18.85
CA PHE A 171 -4.00 -2.10 -19.54
C PHE A 171 -2.62 -1.54 -19.13
N SER A 172 -2.31 -1.66 -17.83
CA SER A 172 -0.96 -1.38 -17.32
C SER A 172 0.06 -2.39 -17.86
N TYR A 173 1.33 -2.24 -17.48
CA TYR A 173 2.40 -3.17 -17.86
C TYR A 173 2.10 -4.64 -17.52
N LEU A 174 1.18 -4.90 -16.56
CA LEU A 174 0.73 -6.24 -16.22
C LEU A 174 0.01 -6.96 -17.36
N TYR A 175 -0.46 -6.22 -18.37
CA TYR A 175 -1.13 -6.76 -19.56
C TYR A 175 -0.16 -7.01 -20.72
N ASP A 176 1.11 -6.62 -20.60
CA ASP A 176 2.10 -6.81 -21.64
C ASP A 176 2.27 -8.31 -21.98
N GLY A 177 2.03 -8.67 -23.24
CA GLY A 177 2.15 -10.05 -23.71
C GLY A 177 0.95 -10.95 -23.45
N ILE A 178 -0.10 -10.48 -22.76
CA ILE A 178 -1.36 -11.23 -22.61
C ILE A 178 -1.99 -11.49 -23.98
N ASP A 179 -1.95 -10.53 -24.89
CA ASP A 179 -2.39 -10.65 -26.29
C ASP A 179 -1.78 -11.87 -27.01
N LYS A 180 -0.49 -12.14 -26.78
CA LYS A 180 0.20 -13.30 -27.35
C LYS A 180 -0.26 -14.60 -26.72
N VAL A 181 -0.53 -14.61 -25.42
CA VAL A 181 -1.07 -15.78 -24.70
C VAL A 181 -2.49 -16.07 -25.18
N ASP A 182 -3.33 -15.05 -25.27
CA ASP A 182 -4.70 -15.14 -25.78
C ASP A 182 -4.72 -15.61 -27.23
N THR A 183 -3.85 -15.07 -28.09
CA THR A 183 -3.74 -15.51 -29.48
C THR A 183 -3.40 -16.99 -29.57
N ARG A 184 -2.44 -17.49 -28.76
CA ARG A 184 -2.09 -18.91 -28.70
C ARG A 184 -3.27 -19.76 -28.22
N TYR A 185 -3.96 -19.31 -27.17
CA TYR A 185 -5.14 -20.00 -26.64
C TYR A 185 -6.27 -20.06 -27.68
N LEU A 186 -6.64 -18.93 -28.29
CA LEU A 186 -7.68 -18.86 -29.31
C LEU A 186 -7.33 -19.70 -30.54
N SER A 187 -6.06 -19.72 -30.95
CA SER A 187 -5.59 -20.58 -32.05
C SER A 187 -5.62 -22.08 -31.70
N SER A 188 -5.55 -22.42 -30.41
CA SER A 188 -5.69 -23.80 -29.92
C SER A 188 -7.15 -24.28 -29.87
N LEU A 189 -8.10 -23.36 -29.82
CA LEU A 189 -9.52 -23.70 -29.94
C LEU A 189 -9.76 -24.20 -31.37
N GLN A 190 -9.98 -25.51 -31.51
CA GLN A 190 -10.37 -26.08 -32.79
C GLN A 190 -11.63 -25.37 -33.29
N ALA A 191 -11.61 -24.93 -34.56
CA ALA A 191 -12.75 -24.25 -35.16
C ALA A 191 -14.02 -25.08 -34.99
N PRO A 192 -15.19 -24.47 -34.69
CA PRO A 192 -16.42 -25.22 -34.56
C PRO A 192 -16.68 -26.05 -35.82
N VAL A 193 -16.97 -27.33 -35.62
CA VAL A 193 -17.30 -28.26 -36.72
C VAL A 193 -18.52 -27.71 -37.45
N LYS A 194 -18.33 -27.26 -38.70
CA LYS A 194 -19.43 -26.87 -39.58
C LYS A 194 -20.27 -28.12 -39.90
N ARG A 195 -21.39 -28.30 -39.20
CA ARG A 195 -22.38 -29.32 -39.53
C ARG A 195 -23.35 -28.75 -40.56
N ALA A 196 -23.42 -29.36 -41.75
CA ALA A 196 -24.49 -29.06 -42.70
C ALA A 196 -25.84 -29.56 -42.13
N LYS A 197 -26.90 -28.77 -42.27
CA LYS A 197 -28.26 -29.26 -41.99
C LYS A 197 -28.63 -30.25 -43.09
N SER A 198 -29.08 -31.44 -42.71
CA SER A 198 -29.69 -32.40 -43.65
C SER A 198 -30.88 -31.71 -44.31
N SER A 199 -30.85 -31.56 -45.63
CA SER A 199 -32.01 -31.18 -46.42
C SER A 199 -32.99 -32.36 -46.42
N THR A 200 -34.03 -32.24 -45.61
CA THR A 200 -35.28 -33.02 -45.74
C THR A 200 -36.29 -32.21 -46.52
#